data_AF-A0A1H7VQ83-F1
#
_entry.id   AF-A0A1H7VQ83-F1
#
_cell.length_a   1.000
_cell.length_b   1.000
_cell.length_c   1.000
_cell.angle_alpha   90.00
_cell.angle_beta   90.00
_cell.angle_gamma   90.00
#
_symmetry.space_group_name_H-M   'P 1'
#
loop_
_entity.id
_entity.type
_entity.pdbx_description
1 polymer ?
#
loop_
_entity_poly.entity_id
_entity_poly.type
_entity_poly.pdbx_seq_one_letter_code
_entity_poly.pdbx_strand_id
1 'polypeptide(L)'
;MSKVAINFKTDKELKEAFYRVVKEMHTTPTSLFNMFMSHTVQNRSITISLPKENTKMTEQEFYEMIDKSLESGLKPMSMEDLKALHQG
;
A
#
# COMPACT_ATOMS: atom_id res chain seq x y z
N MET A 1 -25.86 19.02 7.80
CA MET A 1 -24.52 18.43 7.55
C MET A 1 -23.46 19.48 7.85
N SER A 2 -22.50 19.19 8.72
CA SER A 2 -21.36 20.09 8.97
C SER A 2 -20.42 20.09 7.77
N LYS A 3 -20.13 21.27 7.21
CA LYS A 3 -19.10 21.40 6.18
C LYS A 3 -17.74 21.41 6.86
N VAL A 4 -16.89 20.45 6.51
CA VAL A 4 -15.49 20.38 6.97
C VAL A 4 -14.61 20.92 5.85
N ALA A 5 -13.70 21.84 6.19
CA ALA A 5 -12.67 22.31 5.26
C ALA A 5 -11.37 21.55 5.53
N ILE A 6 -10.75 21.04 4.46
CA ILE A 6 -9.44 20.38 4.53
C ILE A 6 -8.49 21.19 3.65
N ASN A 7 -7.35 21.58 4.23
CA ASN A 7 -6.30 22.33 3.54
C ASN A 7 -5.05 21.46 3.41
N PHE A 8 -4.52 21.37 2.19
CA PHE A 8 -3.33 20.59 1.89
C PHE A 8 -2.16 21.52 1.59
N LYS A 9 -0.98 21.17 2.11
CA LYS A 9 0.29 21.69 1.61
C LYS A 9 0.81 20.74 0.54
N THR A 10 1.20 21.29 -0.60
CA THR A 10 1.80 20.56 -1.73
C THR A 10 2.80 21.48 -2.40
N ASP A 11 3.80 20.92 -3.05
CA ASP A 11 4.65 21.70 -3.94
C ASP A 11 3.87 22.15 -5.19
N LYS A 12 4.43 23.15 -5.89
CA LYS A 12 3.78 23.78 -7.04
C LYS A 12 3.65 22.83 -8.23
N GLU A 13 4.66 22.01 -8.48
CA GLU A 13 4.70 21.13 -9.66
C GLU A 13 3.65 20.02 -9.55
N LEU A 14 3.57 19.38 -8.38
CA LEU A 14 2.56 18.36 -8.09
C LEU A 14 1.15 18.93 -8.16
N LYS A 15 0.95 20.15 -7.65
CA LYS A 15 -0.33 20.86 -7.76
C LYS A 15 -0.71 21.02 -9.23
N GLU A 16 0.17 21.60 -10.05
CA GLU A 16 -0.11 21.84 -11.47
C GLU A 16 -0.37 20.54 -12.24
N ALA A 17 0.42 19.49 -11.98
CA ALA A 17 0.22 18.17 -12.57
C ALA A 17 -1.16 17.60 -12.21
N PHE A 18 -1.55 17.67 -10.93
CA PHE A 18 -2.85 17.23 -10.48
C PHE A 18 -4.00 18.00 -11.15
N TYR A 19 -3.89 19.33 -11.27
CA TYR A 19 -4.90 20.13 -11.96
C TYR A 19 -5.02 19.79 -13.45
N ARG A 20 -3.94 19.37 -14.13
CA ARG A 20 -4.01 18.88 -15.51
C ARG A 20 -4.84 17.60 -15.61
N VAL A 21 -4.53 16.60 -14.78
CA VAL A 21 -5.28 15.33 -14.74
C VAL A 21 -6.76 15.57 -14.45
N VAL A 22 -7.07 16.40 -13.47
CA VAL A 22 -8.46 16.78 -13.14
C VAL A 22 -9.19 17.39 -14.33
N LYS A 23 -8.52 18.24 -15.11
CA LYS A 23 -9.09 18.83 -16.33
C LYS A 23 -9.32 17.81 -17.43
N GLU A 24 -8.36 16.91 -17.65
CA GLU A 24 -8.47 15.82 -18.63
C GLU A 24 -9.64 14.88 -18.30
N MET A 25 -9.89 14.66 -17.01
CA MET A 25 -11.03 13.88 -16.52
C MET A 25 -12.37 14.64 -16.53
N HIS A 26 -12.39 15.89 -17.00
CA HIS A 26 -13.56 16.77 -17.00
C HIS A 26 -14.23 16.89 -15.62
N THR A 27 -13.44 16.93 -14.55
CA THR A 27 -13.93 16.99 -13.16
C THR A 27 -13.33 18.18 -12.40
N THR A 28 -13.61 18.26 -11.09
CA THR A 28 -13.02 19.27 -10.20
C THR A 28 -12.12 18.61 -9.16
N PRO A 29 -11.13 19.32 -8.60
CA PRO A 29 -10.31 18.81 -7.49
C PRO A 29 -11.15 18.27 -6.34
N THR A 30 -12.20 19.01 -5.98
CA THR A 30 -13.12 18.66 -4.90
C THR A 30 -13.91 17.39 -5.22
N SER A 31 -14.44 17.27 -6.43
CA SER A 31 -15.20 16.09 -6.85
C SER A 31 -14.32 14.83 -6.86
N LEU A 32 -13.10 14.95 -7.40
CA LEU A 32 -12.14 13.84 -7.44
C LEU A 32 -11.72 13.41 -6.02
N PHE A 33 -11.42 14.37 -5.16
CA PHE A 33 -11.07 14.10 -3.76
C PHE A 33 -12.23 13.45 -2.99
N ASN A 34 -13.45 13.96 -3.14
CA ASN A 34 -14.62 13.38 -2.47
C ASN A 34 -14.90 11.94 -2.93
N MET A 35 -14.73 11.66 -4.22
CA MET A 35 -14.85 10.31 -4.77
C MET A 35 -13.79 9.37 -4.16
N PHE A 36 -12.52 9.82 -4.11
CA PHE A 36 -11.43 9.07 -3.48
C PHE A 36 -11.72 8.79 -2.00
N MET A 37 -12.11 9.80 -1.23
CA MET A 37 -12.44 9.65 0.19
C MET A 37 -13.60 8.68 0.42
N SER A 38 -14.66 8.77 -0.39
CA SER A 38 -15.80 7.85 -0.31
C SER A 38 -15.35 6.41 -0.54
N HIS A 39 -14.56 6.16 -1.58
CA HIS A 39 -14.05 4.83 -1.91
C HIS A 39 -13.16 4.27 -0.79
N THR A 40 -12.26 5.10 -0.24
CA THR A 40 -11.37 4.70 0.85
C THR A 40 -12.12 4.35 2.13
N VAL A 41 -13.15 5.13 2.50
CA VAL A 41 -13.96 4.84 3.68
C VAL A 41 -14.79 3.57 3.48
N GLN A 42 -15.42 3.39 2.31
CA GLN A 42 -16.23 2.22 2.01
C GLN A 42 -15.41 0.93 2.02
N ASN A 43 -14.23 0.95 1.40
CA ASN A 43 -13.40 -0.25 1.26
C ASN A 43 -12.38 -0.41 2.39
N ARG A 44 -12.32 0.54 3.34
CA ARG A 44 -11.32 0.63 4.40
C ARG A 44 -9.88 0.46 3.89
N SER A 45 -9.63 0.87 2.64
CA SER A 45 -8.36 0.68 1.96
C SER A 45 -8.09 1.82 1.00
N ILE A 46 -6.81 2.18 0.85
CA ILE A 46 -6.37 3.14 -0.15
C ILE A 46 -6.07 2.34 -1.42
N THR A 47 -6.90 2.50 -2.44
CA THR A 47 -6.70 1.84 -3.73
C THR A 47 -5.70 2.63 -4.55
N ILE A 48 -4.41 2.42 -4.24
CA ILE A 48 -3.30 2.83 -5.07
C ILE A 48 -2.72 1.59 -5.72
N SER A 49 -2.76 1.56 -7.05
CA SER A 49 -1.84 0.70 -7.80
C SER A 49 -0.47 1.36 -7.67
N LEU A 50 0.25 1.03 -6.60
CA LEU A 50 1.68 1.25 -6.60
C LEU A 50 2.20 0.52 -7.84
N PRO A 51 3.10 1.12 -8.65
CA PRO A 51 3.87 0.28 -9.58
C PRO A 51 4.37 -0.87 -8.73
N LYS A 52 4.15 -2.11 -9.15
CA LYS A 52 4.71 -3.25 -8.45
C LYS A 52 6.20 -2.94 -8.34
N GLU A 53 6.65 -2.46 -7.18
CA GLU A 53 8.01 -2.75 -6.76
C GLU A 53 8.12 -4.24 -7.01
N ASN A 54 9.15 -4.66 -7.73
CA ASN A 54 9.36 -6.06 -8.01
C ASN A 54 9.44 -6.79 -6.65
N THR A 55 8.31 -7.19 -6.08
CA THR A 55 8.17 -8.21 -5.04
C THR A 55 8.35 -9.57 -5.71
N LYS A 56 9.28 -9.64 -6.65
CA LYS A 56 9.99 -10.85 -6.96
C LYS A 56 11.14 -10.82 -5.99
N MET A 57 10.97 -11.47 -4.84
CA MET A 57 12.12 -12.18 -4.29
C MET A 57 12.69 -12.94 -5.49
N THR A 58 13.86 -12.52 -5.95
CA THR A 58 14.49 -13.17 -7.10
C THR A 58 14.67 -14.64 -6.74
N GLU A 59 14.65 -15.52 -7.73
CA GLU A 59 14.87 -16.96 -7.48
C GLU A 59 16.17 -17.18 -6.67
N GLN A 60 17.17 -16.32 -6.90
CA GLN A 60 18.41 -16.25 -6.13
C GLN A 60 18.20 -15.88 -4.66
N GLU A 61 17.45 -14.82 -4.34
CA GLU A 61 17.15 -14.47 -2.94
C GLU A 61 16.36 -15.57 -2.24
N PHE A 62 15.50 -16.30 -2.96
CA PHE A 62 14.80 -17.47 -2.41
C PHE A 62 15.77 -18.62 -2.10
N TYR A 63 16.67 -18.98 -3.03
CA TYR A 63 17.67 -20.02 -2.79
C TYR A 63 18.66 -19.63 -1.69
N GLU A 64 19.12 -18.38 -1.64
CA GLU A 64 20.00 -17.89 -0.56
C GLU A 64 19.32 -17.95 0.81
N MET A 65 18.01 -17.69 0.88
CA MET A 65 17.24 -17.83 2.12
C MET A 65 17.13 -19.30 2.55
N ILE A 66 16.91 -20.21 1.60
CA ILE A 66 16.86 -21.66 1.85
C ILE A 66 18.23 -22.16 2.32
N ASP A 67 19.31 -21.77 1.66
CA ASP A 67 20.67 -22.17 2.02
C ASP A 67 21.04 -21.67 3.42
N LYS A 68 20.77 -20.39 3.72
CA LYS A 68 20.96 -19.85 5.08
C LYS A 68 20.10 -20.56 6.12
N SER A 69 18.89 -20.97 5.78
CA SER A 69 17.99 -21.70 6.69
C SER A 69 18.51 -23.12 6.96
N LEU A 70 19.08 -23.77 5.95
CA LEU A 70 19.72 -25.09 6.07
C LEU A 70 21.01 -25.01 6.90
N GLU A 71 21.85 -24.00 6.67
CA GLU A 71 23.11 -23.76 7.40
C GLU A 71 22.88 -23.38 8.86
N SER A 72 21.85 -22.58 9.15
CA SER A 72 21.50 -22.17 10.52
C SER A 72 20.75 -23.25 11.31
N GLY A 73 20.49 -24.42 10.71
CA GLY A 73 19.74 -25.51 11.34
C GLY A 73 18.28 -25.15 11.63
N LEU A 74 17.73 -24.17 10.90
CA LEU A 74 16.38 -23.66 11.05
C LEU A 74 15.40 -24.77 10.66
N LYS A 75 14.85 -25.48 11.66
CA LYS A 75 13.87 -26.52 11.42
C LYS A 75 12.53 -25.89 11.09
N PRO A 76 11.83 -26.34 10.03
CA PRO A 76 10.46 -25.91 9.79
C PRO A 76 9.61 -26.27 11.01
N MET A 77 9.03 -25.25 11.63
CA MET A 77 8.13 -25.40 12.77
C MET A 77 6.74 -25.80 12.27
N SER A 78 6.06 -26.71 12.97
CA SER A 78 4.67 -27.01 12.65
C SER A 78 3.76 -25.82 12.98
N MET A 79 2.61 -25.73 12.32
CA MET A 79 1.67 -24.64 12.58
C MET A 79 1.10 -24.72 14.01
N GLU A 80 1.08 -25.93 14.57
CA GLU A 80 0.70 -26.25 15.93
C GLU A 80 1.71 -25.69 16.94
N ASP A 81 3.00 -25.92 16.71
CA ASP A 81 4.08 -25.41 17.57
C ASP A 81 4.16 -23.88 17.54
N LEU A 82 3.93 -23.27 16.37
CA LEU A 82 3.90 -21.82 16.21
C LEU A 82 2.77 -21.18 17.04
N LYS A 83 1.58 -21.80 17.02
CA LYS A 83 0.43 -21.33 17.79
C LYS A 83 0.66 -21.46 19.29
N ALA A 84 1.36 -22.50 19.74
CA ALA A 84 1.70 -22.71 21.15
C ALA A 84 2.64 -21.62 21.71
N LEU A 85 3.58 -21.11 20.89
CA LEU A 85 4.51 -20.04 21.27
C LEU A 85 3.85 -18.67 21.48
N HIS A 86 2.73 -18.40 20.79
CA HIS A 86 2.04 -17.11 20.86
C HIS A 86 0.85 -17.10 21.83
N GLN A 87 0.62 -18.18 22.57
CA GLN A 87 -0.45 -18.31 23.58
C GLN A 87 0.08 -18.41 25.02
N GLY A 88 1.35 -18.07 25.27
CA GLY A 88 1.97 -17.95 26.59
C GLY A 88 1.96 -16.54 27.14
#